data_AF-A0A081GKY3-F1
#
_entry.id   AF-A0A081GKY3-F1
#
_cell.length_a   1.000
_cell.length_b   1.000
_cell.length_c   1.000
_cell.angle_alpha   90.00
_cell.angle_beta   90.00
_cell.angle_gamma   90.00
#
_symmetry.space_group_name_H-M   'P 1'
#
loop_
_entity.id
_entity.type
_entity.pdbx_description
1 polymer ?
#
loop_
_entity_poly.entity_id
_entity_poly.type
_entity_poly.pdbx_seq_one_letter_code
_entity_poly.pdbx_strand_id
1 'polypeptide(L)'
;MPIRWYSPATPPDPADPTYRHYERIVNLTLHASLFAAVNSGLWVVQGLRHPWVHLDWLTAVWAALLLAHGSVVVLQRPRLQP
;
A
#
# COMPACT_ATOMS: atom_id res chain seq x y z
N MET A 1 7.87 6.49 -6.20
CA MET A 1 8.86 7.59 -6.18
C MET A 1 10.11 7.02 -5.55
N PRO A 2 11.31 7.20 -6.15
CA PRO A 2 12.49 6.48 -5.70
C PRO A 2 13.03 7.07 -4.39
N ILE A 3 13.09 6.25 -3.33
CA ILE A 3 13.60 6.63 -2.00
C ILE A 3 15.14 6.66 -2.03
N ARG A 4 15.75 7.79 -2.40
CA ARG A 4 17.19 7.85 -2.72
C ARG A 4 18.15 7.55 -1.55
N TRP A 5 17.69 7.62 -0.30
CA TRP A 5 18.52 7.41 0.89
C TRP A 5 18.64 5.94 1.34
N TYR A 6 17.93 5.01 0.69
CA TYR A 6 18.00 3.56 0.99
C TYR A 6 18.98 2.77 0.12
N SER A 7 19.56 3.39 -0.92
CA SER A 7 20.59 2.75 -1.75
C SER A 7 21.98 3.17 -1.28
N PRO A 8 22.84 2.24 -0.81
CA PRO A 8 24.23 2.55 -0.47
C PRO A 8 25.08 2.92 -1.70
N ALA A 9 24.66 2.45 -2.89
CA ALA A 9 25.35 2.72 -4.15
C ALA A 9 25.00 4.12 -4.67
N THR A 10 26.04 4.88 -5.04
CA THR A 10 25.90 6.12 -5.82
C THR A 10 26.48 5.87 -7.21
N PRO A 11 25.68 5.93 -8.30
CA PRO A 11 24.23 6.19 -8.35
C PRO A 11 23.37 4.99 -7.88
N PRO A 12 22.12 5.23 -7.44
CA PRO A 12 21.18 4.15 -7.09
C PRO A 12 20.88 3.32 -8.33
N ASP A 13 21.07 2.00 -8.25
CA ASP A 13 20.65 1.09 -9.33
C ASP A 13 19.13 0.85 -9.24
N PRO A 14 18.32 1.35 -10.20
CA PRO A 14 16.88 1.13 -10.20
C PRO A 14 16.51 -0.35 -10.40
N ALA A 15 17.45 -1.20 -10.81
CA ALA A 15 17.27 -2.64 -10.95
C ALA A 15 17.58 -3.42 -9.67
N ASP A 16 18.13 -2.78 -8.61
CA ASP A 16 18.41 -3.46 -7.35
C ASP A 16 17.11 -4.05 -6.76
N PRO A 17 17.04 -5.38 -6.58
CA PRO A 17 15.84 -6.04 -6.09
C PRO A 17 15.49 -5.65 -4.65
N THR A 18 16.49 -5.30 -3.81
CA THR A 18 16.30 -4.80 -2.44
C THR A 18 15.68 -3.41 -2.46
N TYR A 19 16.24 -2.53 -3.28
CA TYR A 19 15.71 -1.19 -3.50
C TYR A 19 14.23 -1.21 -3.93
N ARG A 20 13.91 -2.00 -4.95
CA ARG A 20 12.53 -2.14 -5.46
C ARG A 20 11.57 -2.69 -4.40
N HIS A 21 12.04 -3.58 -3.52
CA HIS A 21 11.21 -4.10 -2.45
C HIS A 21 10.85 -3.03 -1.42
N TYR A 22 11.79 -2.17 -1.03
CA TYR A 22 11.50 -1.04 -0.14
C TYR A 22 10.54 -0.04 -0.77
N GLU A 23 10.69 0.27 -2.07
CA GLU A 23 9.72 1.13 -2.77
C GLU A 23 8.31 0.52 -2.74
N ARG A 24 8.18 -0.80 -2.98
CA ARG A 24 6.89 -1.52 -2.87
C ARG A 24 6.30 -1.43 -1.47
N ILE A 25 7.11 -1.60 -0.42
CA ILE A 25 6.65 -1.48 0.98
C ILE A 25 6.12 -0.08 1.27
N VAL A 26 6.87 0.97 0.93
CA VAL A 26 6.42 2.35 1.15
C VAL A 26 5.14 2.65 0.40
N ASN A 27 5.05 2.20 -0.86
CA ASN A 27 3.84 2.35 -1.65
C ASN A 27 2.65 1.64 -1.00
N LEU A 28 2.82 0.41 -0.50
CA LEU A 28 1.78 -0.33 0.22
C LEU A 28 1.32 0.41 1.48
N THR A 29 2.26 0.91 2.29
CA THR A 29 1.96 1.67 3.51
C THR A 29 1.13 2.92 3.21
N LEU A 30 1.48 3.67 2.16
CA LEU A 30 0.71 4.85 1.75
C LEU A 30 -0.72 4.51 1.32
N HIS A 31 -0.89 3.41 0.57
CA HIS A 31 -2.23 2.96 0.18
C HIS A 31 -3.03 2.46 1.39
N ALA A 32 -2.39 1.78 2.34
CA ALA A 32 -3.02 1.32 3.56
C ALA A 32 -3.46 2.50 4.46
N SER A 33 -2.60 3.52 4.62
CA SER A 33 -2.95 4.71 5.40
C SER A 33 -4.09 5.50 4.76
N LEU A 34 -4.09 5.64 3.43
CA LEU A 34 -5.18 6.29 2.70
C LEU A 34 -6.48 5.51 2.84
N PHE A 35 -6.44 4.18 2.66
CA PHE A 35 -7.58 3.30 2.87
C PHE A 35 -8.16 3.48 4.28
N ALA A 36 -7.31 3.45 5.32
CA ALA A 36 -7.74 3.58 6.70
C ALA A 36 -8.36 4.96 6.99
N ALA A 37 -7.70 6.05 6.57
CA ALA A 37 -8.18 7.41 6.80
C ALA A 37 -9.53 7.68 6.11
N VAL A 38 -9.67 7.26 4.85
CA VAL A 38 -10.90 7.51 4.08
C VAL A 38 -12.03 6.61 4.56
N ASN A 39 -11.80 5.30 4.70
CA ASN A 39 -12.88 4.38 5.10
C ASN A 39 -13.35 4.68 6.52
N SER A 40 -12.45 4.97 7.47
CA SER A 40 -12.88 5.35 8.82
C SER A 40 -13.75 6.61 8.82
N GLY A 41 -13.35 7.66 8.10
CA GLY A 41 -14.15 8.89 7.96
C GLY A 41 -15.51 8.63 7.31
N LEU A 42 -15.57 7.86 6.23
CA LEU A 42 -16.83 7.49 5.57
C LEU A 42 -17.75 6.69 6.50
N TRP A 43 -17.22 5.71 7.23
CA TRP A 43 -18.02 4.91 8.17
C TRP A 43 -18.52 5.71 9.37
N VAL A 44 -17.77 6.71 9.84
CA VAL A 44 -18.26 7.67 10.84
C VAL A 44 -19.45 8.45 10.28
N VAL A 45 -19.34 9.03 9.09
CA VAL A 45 -20.45 9.79 8.47
C VAL A 45 -21.65 8.88 8.17
N GLN A 46 -21.40 7.63 7.77
CA GLN A 46 -22.43 6.63 7.57
C GLN A 46 -23.21 6.37 8.87
N GLY A 47 -22.54 6.23 10.02
CA GLY A 47 -23.21 6.04 11.30
C GLY A 47 -24.09 7.23 11.73
N LEU A 48 -23.77 8.45 11.28
CA LEU A 48 -24.52 9.65 11.64
C LEU A 48 -25.82 9.83 10.84
N ARG A 49 -25.79 9.57 9.53
CA ARG A 49 -26.92 9.90 8.62
C ARG A 49 -27.26 8.81 7.59
N HIS A 50 -26.49 7.73 7.54
CA HIS A 50 -26.63 6.64 6.56
C HIS A 50 -26.81 7.10 5.10
N PRO A 51 -26.02 8.07 4.59
CA PRO A 51 -26.29 8.67 3.28
C PRO A 51 -25.91 7.76 2.09
N TRP A 52 -25.13 6.70 2.30
CA TRP A 52 -24.65 5.83 1.22
C TRP A 52 -25.22 4.41 1.33
N VAL A 53 -25.79 3.91 0.23
CA VAL A 53 -26.38 2.56 0.15
C VAL A 53 -25.33 1.48 -0.11
N HIS A 54 -24.23 1.83 -0.80
CA HIS A 54 -23.22 0.87 -1.29
C HIS A 54 -21.83 1.12 -0.70
N LEU A 55 -21.76 1.69 0.50
CA LEU A 55 -20.48 1.97 1.16
C LEU A 55 -19.72 0.68 1.49
N ASP A 56 -20.45 -0.37 1.83
CA ASP A 56 -19.94 -1.73 2.04
C ASP A 56 -19.15 -2.24 0.82
N TRP A 57 -19.70 -2.10 -0.39
CA TRP A 57 -19.03 -2.51 -1.63
C TRP A 57 -17.78 -1.68 -1.91
N LEU A 58 -17.85 -0.37 -1.70
CA LEU A 58 -16.68 0.51 -1.86
C LEU A 58 -15.54 0.06 -0.93
N THR A 59 -15.85 -0.14 0.36
CA THR A 59 -14.87 -0.61 1.34
C THR A 59 -14.34 -2.00 0.98
N ALA A 60 -15.21 -2.94 0.60
CA ALA A 60 -14.84 -4.31 0.29
C ALA A 60 -13.93 -4.43 -0.95
N VAL A 61 -14.28 -3.74 -2.04
CA VAL A 61 -13.48 -3.74 -3.27
C VAL A 61 -12.12 -3.09 -3.03
N TRP A 62 -12.09 -1.96 -2.32
CA TRP A 62 -10.82 -1.30 -2.02
C TRP A 62 -9.96 -2.14 -1.06
N ALA A 63 -10.55 -2.80 -0.06
CA ALA A 63 -9.84 -3.74 0.81
C ALA A 63 -9.26 -4.91 0.00
N ALA A 64 -10.01 -5.46 -0.96
CA ALA A 64 -9.52 -6.53 -1.84
C ALA A 64 -8.32 -6.07 -2.70
N LEU A 65 -8.36 -4.85 -3.24
CA LEU A 65 -7.22 -4.26 -3.96
C LEU A 65 -6.00 -4.08 -3.05
N LEU A 66 -6.20 -3.66 -1.79
CA LEU A 66 -5.11 -3.50 -0.83
C LEU A 66 -4.49 -4.86 -0.47
N LEU A 67 -5.30 -5.90 -0.29
CA LEU A 67 -4.83 -7.27 -0.06
C LEU A 67 -4.06 -7.82 -1.27
N ALA A 68 -4.54 -7.57 -2.49
CA ALA A 68 -3.83 -7.93 -3.71
C ALA A 68 -2.46 -7.23 -3.79
N HIS A 69 -2.41 -5.92 -3.50
CA HIS A 69 -1.16 -5.17 -3.45
C HIS A 69 -0.20 -5.74 -2.39
N GLY A 70 -0.69 -5.99 -1.17
CA GLY A 70 0.11 -6.62 -0.10
C GLY A 70 0.67 -7.97 -0.50
N SER A 71 -0.14 -8.80 -1.17
CA SER A 71 0.28 -10.11 -1.68
C SER A 71 1.42 -9.96 -2.69
N VAL A 72 1.33 -9.01 -3.62
CA VAL A 72 2.42 -8.72 -4.58
C VAL A 72 3.72 -8.31 -3.86
N VAL A 73 3.64 -7.47 -2.82
CA VAL A 73 4.83 -7.04 -2.06
C VAL A 73 5.50 -8.24 -1.38
N VAL A 74 4.72 -9.13 -0.77
CA VAL A 74 5.22 -10.34 -0.09
C VAL A 74 5.83 -11.33 -1.08
N LEU A 75 5.13 -11.60 -2.20
CA LEU A 75 5.58 -12.54 -3.23
C LEU A 75 6.86 -12.07 -3.94
N GLN A 76 7.06 -10.76 -4.07
CA GLN A 76 8.24 -10.16 -4.69
C GLN A 76 9.33 -9.79 -3.67
N ARG A 77 9.37 -10.45 -2.51
CA ARG A 77 10.46 -10.25 -1.54
C ARG A 77 11.77 -10.84 -2.10
N PRO A 78 12.87 -10.07 -2.14
CA PRO A 78 14.16 -10.57 -2.58
C PRO A 78 14.68 -11.64 -1.62
N ARG A 79 15.37 -12.65 -2.16
CA ARG A 79 16.08 -13.64 -1.35
C ARG A 79 17.32 -12.99 -0.75
N LEU A 80 17.57 -13.21 0.54
CA LEU A 80 18.84 -12.87 1.15
C LEU A 80 19.94 -13.68 0.44
N GLN A 81 20.91 -12.99 -0.18
CA GLN A 81 22.13 -13.65 -0.60
C GLN A 81 22.99 -13.93 0.65
N PRO A 82 23.49 -15.17 0.82
CA PRO A 82 24.33 -15.55 1.95
C PRO A 82 25.69 -14.86 1.93
#